data_AF-A0A519BPC7-F1
#
_entry.id   AF-A0A519BPC7-F1
#
_cell.length_a   1.000
_cell.length_b   1.000
_cell.length_c   1.000
_cell.angle_alpha   90.00
_cell.angle_beta   90.00
_cell.angle_gamma   90.00
#
_symmetry.space_group_name_H-M   'P 1'
#
loop_
_entity.id
_entity.type
_entity.pdbx_description
1 polymer ?
#
loop_
_entity_poly.entity_id
_entity_poly.type
_entity_poly.pdbx_seq_one_letter_code
_entity_poly.pdbx_strand_id
1 'polypeptide(L)'
;MFLSCDIGNTNTVLGIYKNLNGNYDDDEDIFKVYRISTPQMFSDKDIFYVLSKLFSDDGISINDVKNACISSVVPSQNKFYESFCKLLDCNAIFISSASKTDINILVENPEKLGSDRLVNAGYAYHLHKEFQIIVDIGTALTIDIIDENGNFKGGVIFPGIKTLAVCLNEKTAALPLVDLDAIIYNSDNDKNIITPIPSATTIPLIGNNTVKSIQSGLLYGTIFLIEGFIKEIQVQYNKKECKVIFTGGLSNIIADKCKIKGLKIIDDLWTIKGLKFLYHLNTF
;
A
#
# COMPACT_ATOMS: atom_id res chain seq x y z
N MET A 1 18.21 1.95 -14.80
CA MET A 1 17.01 1.43 -14.13
C MET A 1 16.36 2.52 -13.29
N PHE A 2 15.07 2.34 -12.97
CA PHE A 2 14.29 3.23 -12.11
C PHE A 2 13.80 2.48 -10.87
N LEU A 3 13.79 3.15 -9.73
CA LEU A 3 13.35 2.63 -8.43
C LEU A 3 12.15 3.44 -7.90
N SER A 4 10.99 2.80 -7.78
CA SER A 4 9.92 3.28 -6.91
C SER A 4 10.16 2.78 -5.49
N CYS A 5 10.07 3.64 -4.49
CA CYS A 5 10.23 3.29 -3.09
C CYS A 5 9.09 3.87 -2.26
N ASP A 6 8.31 3.03 -1.61
CA ASP A 6 7.29 3.42 -0.64
C ASP A 6 7.70 3.01 0.77
N ILE A 7 8.07 4.00 1.59
CA ILE A 7 8.59 3.82 2.94
C ILE A 7 7.44 3.97 3.95
N GLY A 8 6.82 2.84 4.25
CA GLY A 8 5.79 2.71 5.29
C GLY A 8 6.37 2.42 6.67
N ASN A 9 5.54 2.53 7.71
CA ASN A 9 5.95 2.29 9.11
C ASN A 9 6.45 0.85 9.36
N THR A 10 5.78 -0.15 8.79
CA THR A 10 6.13 -1.56 8.98
C THR A 10 7.07 -2.07 7.90
N ASN A 11 6.78 -1.72 6.65
CA ASN A 11 7.50 -2.23 5.49
C ASN A 11 7.86 -1.09 4.54
N THR A 12 9.02 -1.23 3.90
CA THR A 12 9.39 -0.48 2.71
C THR A 12 9.14 -1.37 1.50
N VAL A 13 8.39 -0.88 0.53
CA VAL A 13 8.11 -1.57 -0.74
C VAL A 13 8.92 -0.92 -1.85
N LEU A 14 9.59 -1.74 -2.65
CA LEU A 14 10.53 -1.30 -3.68
C LEU A 14 10.13 -1.93 -5.00
N GLY A 15 9.83 -1.11 -6.01
CA GLY A 15 9.61 -1.56 -7.39
C GLY A 15 10.80 -1.20 -8.26
N ILE A 16 11.43 -2.20 -8.87
CA ILE A 16 12.52 -2.00 -9.84
C ILE A 16 11.98 -2.12 -11.25
N TYR A 17 12.28 -1.12 -12.07
CA TYR A 17 11.95 -1.06 -13.47
C TYR A 17 13.23 -1.06 -14.30
N LYS A 18 13.28 -1.91 -15.33
CA LYS A 18 14.44 -1.95 -16.23
C LYS A 18 14.60 -0.63 -16.98
N ASN A 19 13.47 -0.07 -17.45
CA ASN A 19 13.42 1.15 -18.24
C ASN A 19 12.46 2.18 -17.63
N LEU A 20 12.76 3.45 -17.86
CA LEU A 20 11.89 4.58 -17.53
C LEU A 20 11.17 5.00 -18.82
N ASN A 21 10.17 4.23 -19.22
CA ASN A 21 9.28 4.53 -20.34
C ASN A 21 8.02 5.27 -19.84
N GLY A 22 7.38 6.02 -20.74
CA GLY A 22 6.16 6.78 -20.43
C GLY A 22 4.88 5.94 -20.32
N ASN A 23 4.99 4.60 -20.23
CA ASN A 23 3.84 3.74 -20.00
C ASN A 23 3.69 3.51 -18.50
N TYR A 24 2.53 3.86 -17.94
CA TYR A 24 2.31 3.86 -16.48
C TYR A 24 1.28 2.85 -16.03
N ASP A 25 0.58 2.21 -16.96
CA ASP A 25 -0.57 1.33 -16.70
C ASP A 25 -0.23 -0.16 -16.76
N ASP A 26 1.03 -0.50 -17.07
CA ASP A 26 1.43 -1.87 -17.36
C ASP A 26 2.30 -2.47 -16.25
N ASP A 27 1.80 -3.55 -15.64
CA ASP A 27 2.55 -4.37 -14.69
C ASP A 27 3.79 -5.00 -15.32
N GLU A 28 3.79 -5.24 -16.64
CA GLU A 28 4.90 -5.85 -17.36
C GLU A 28 6.19 -4.99 -17.32
N ASP A 29 6.08 -3.71 -16.98
CA ASP A 29 7.23 -2.83 -16.82
C ASP A 29 7.97 -3.03 -15.49
N ILE A 30 7.33 -3.60 -14.46
CA ILE A 30 7.94 -3.86 -13.15
C ILE A 30 8.78 -5.15 -13.26
N PHE A 31 10.10 -5.00 -13.16
CA PHE A 31 11.01 -6.15 -13.20
C PHE A 31 10.97 -6.98 -11.93
N LYS A 32 11.01 -6.33 -10.76
CA LYS A 32 10.99 -6.97 -9.44
C LYS A 32 10.36 -6.07 -8.39
N VAL A 33 9.65 -6.68 -7.44
CA VAL A 33 9.14 -6.01 -6.25
C VAL A 33 9.76 -6.65 -5.02
N TYR A 34 10.30 -5.82 -4.12
CA TYR A 34 10.81 -6.25 -2.83
C TYR A 34 9.99 -5.60 -1.71
N ARG A 35 9.78 -6.36 -0.63
CA ARG A 35 9.19 -5.85 0.60
C ARG A 35 10.14 -6.15 1.75
N ILE A 36 10.67 -5.10 2.37
CA ILE A 36 11.64 -5.21 3.48
C ILE A 36 11.09 -4.53 4.72
N SER A 37 11.59 -4.93 5.90
CA SER A 37 11.19 -4.31 7.16
C SER A 37 11.80 -2.92 7.30
N THR A 38 10.97 -1.87 7.43
CA THR A 38 11.45 -0.48 7.59
C THR A 38 12.23 -0.27 8.89
N PRO A 39 11.77 -0.76 10.06
CA PRO A 39 12.47 -0.52 11.33
C PRO A 39 13.88 -1.11 11.42
N GLN A 40 14.28 -1.98 10.49
CA GLN A 40 15.59 -2.62 10.46
C GLN A 40 16.65 -1.80 9.70
N MET A 41 16.27 -0.67 9.09
CA MET A 41 17.19 0.20 8.35
C MET A 41 17.65 1.34 9.26
N PHE A 42 18.91 1.30 9.72
CA PHE A 42 19.46 2.28 10.66
C PHE A 42 20.49 3.22 10.04
N SER A 43 20.93 2.95 8.81
CA SER A 43 21.79 3.85 8.04
C SER A 43 21.63 3.66 6.53
N ASP A 44 22.21 4.57 5.77
CA ASP A 44 22.39 4.47 4.31
C ASP A 44 23.18 3.22 3.89
N LYS A 45 24.22 2.85 4.65
CA LYS A 45 24.99 1.60 4.42
C LYS A 45 24.18 0.33 4.63
N ASP A 46 23.28 0.29 5.63
CA ASP A 46 22.38 -0.84 5.83
C ASP A 46 21.46 -1.01 4.62
N ILE A 47 20.85 0.09 4.16
CA ILE A 47 20.02 0.13 2.95
C ILE A 47 20.85 -0.37 1.76
N PHE A 48 22.04 0.20 1.54
CA PHE A 48 22.91 -0.21 0.44
C PHE A 48 23.22 -1.71 0.48
N TYR A 49 23.60 -2.26 1.63
CA TYR A 49 23.95 -3.67 1.77
C TYR A 49 22.76 -4.59 1.50
N VAL A 50 21.62 -4.32 2.16
CA VAL A 50 20.41 -5.13 2.01
C VAL A 50 19.93 -5.11 0.57
N LEU A 51 19.83 -3.91 -0.04
CA LEU A 51 19.38 -3.79 -1.42
C LEU A 51 20.39 -4.36 -2.41
N SER A 52 21.70 -4.20 -2.18
CA SER A 52 22.73 -4.79 -3.05
C SER A 52 22.60 -6.30 -3.07
N LYS A 53 22.36 -6.91 -1.91
CA LYS A 53 22.19 -8.35 -1.80
C LYS A 53 20.92 -8.81 -2.52
N LEU A 54 19.77 -8.22 -2.20
CA LEU A 54 18.50 -8.56 -2.85
C LEU A 54 18.56 -8.42 -4.37
N PHE A 55 19.14 -7.32 -4.85
CA PHE A 55 19.25 -7.05 -6.27
C PHE A 55 20.21 -8.03 -6.95
N SER A 56 21.34 -8.34 -6.30
CA SER A 56 22.31 -9.30 -6.84
C SER A 56 21.74 -10.71 -7.00
N ASP A 57 20.85 -11.13 -6.09
CA ASP A 57 20.19 -12.45 -6.15
C ASP A 57 19.28 -12.58 -7.39
N ASP A 58 18.79 -11.45 -7.91
CA ASP A 58 18.00 -11.36 -9.14
C ASP A 58 18.81 -10.85 -10.36
N GLY A 59 20.15 -10.82 -10.26
CA GLY A 59 21.03 -10.42 -11.36
C GLY A 59 21.01 -8.92 -11.67
N ILE A 60 20.60 -8.09 -10.71
CA ILE A 60 20.54 -6.63 -10.81
C ILE A 60 21.74 -6.03 -10.06
N SER A 61 22.47 -5.12 -10.71
CA SER A 61 23.46 -4.30 -10.02
C SER A 61 22.77 -3.08 -9.40
N ILE A 62 23.00 -2.84 -8.10
CA ILE A 62 22.46 -1.65 -7.42
C ILE A 62 22.93 -0.34 -8.07
N ASN A 63 24.12 -0.35 -8.67
CA ASN A 63 24.70 0.82 -9.34
C ASN A 63 23.97 1.17 -10.65
N ASP A 64 23.11 0.28 -11.16
CA ASP A 64 22.31 0.52 -12.37
C ASP A 64 21.05 1.35 -12.09
N VAL A 65 20.70 1.55 -10.82
CA VAL A 65 19.63 2.46 -10.39
C VAL A 65 20.11 3.90 -10.57
N LYS A 66 19.53 4.62 -11.53
CA LYS A 66 19.91 6.00 -11.87
C LYS A 66 18.84 7.03 -11.55
N ASN A 67 17.60 6.58 -11.40
CA ASN A 67 16.45 7.42 -11.10
C ASN A 67 15.63 6.75 -10.00
N ALA A 68 15.09 7.54 -9.08
CA ALA A 68 14.22 7.03 -8.03
C ALA A 68 13.08 7.99 -7.70
N CYS A 69 11.93 7.45 -7.31
CA CYS A 69 10.84 8.21 -6.74
C CYS A 69 10.42 7.60 -5.42
N ILE A 70 10.35 8.43 -4.39
CA ILE A 70 10.26 7.99 -3.00
C ILE A 70 9.05 8.61 -2.33
N SER A 71 8.11 7.77 -1.89
CA SER A 71 7.09 8.07 -0.90
C SER A 71 7.62 7.68 0.47
N SER A 72 7.36 8.51 1.49
CA SER A 72 7.71 8.20 2.86
C SER A 72 6.74 8.83 3.85
N VAL A 73 6.21 7.99 4.73
CA VAL A 73 5.45 8.39 5.92
C VAL A 73 6.26 8.21 7.20
N VAL A 74 7.57 7.97 7.08
CA VAL A 74 8.49 7.73 8.20
C VAL A 74 9.64 8.75 8.15
N PRO A 75 9.46 9.97 8.70
CA PRO A 75 10.45 11.05 8.57
C PRO A 75 11.86 10.71 9.06
N SER A 76 11.97 9.82 10.05
CA SER A 76 13.26 9.35 10.58
C SER A 76 14.09 8.57 9.55
N GLN A 77 13.44 7.97 8.54
CA GLN A 77 14.10 7.19 7.49
C GLN A 77 14.59 8.05 6.32
N ASN A 78 13.99 9.23 6.11
CA ASN A 78 14.25 10.06 4.91
C ASN A 78 15.74 10.36 4.72
N LYS A 79 16.45 10.74 5.79
CA LYS A 79 17.89 11.06 5.73
C LYS A 79 18.75 9.88 5.28
N PHE A 80 18.36 8.65 5.64
CA PHE A 80 19.10 7.45 5.24
C PHE A 80 18.89 7.15 3.75
N TYR A 81 17.65 7.24 3.27
CA TYR A 81 17.35 7.04 1.85
C TYR A 81 17.91 8.16 0.97
N GLU A 82 17.90 9.41 1.42
CA GLU A 82 18.56 10.53 0.73
C GLU A 82 20.06 10.29 0.58
N SER A 83 20.72 9.85 1.66
CA SER A 83 22.16 9.57 1.66
C SER A 83 22.49 8.35 0.80
N PHE A 84 21.64 7.32 0.83
CA PHE A 84 21.72 6.16 -0.06
C PHE A 84 21.61 6.55 -1.54
N CYS A 85 20.63 7.39 -1.91
CA CYS A 85 20.51 7.87 -3.29
C CYS A 85 21.73 8.68 -3.74
N LYS A 86 22.31 9.51 -2.85
CA LYS A 86 23.56 10.24 -3.13
C LYS A 86 24.74 9.29 -3.34
N LEU A 87 24.85 8.22 -2.55
CA LEU A 87 25.89 7.20 -2.70
C LEU A 87 25.85 6.54 -4.09
N LEU A 88 24.65 6.38 -4.66
CA LEU A 88 24.46 5.78 -5.99
C LEU A 88 24.58 6.77 -7.16
N ASP A 89 24.78 8.06 -6.89
CA ASP A 89 24.63 9.14 -7.89
C ASP A 89 23.27 9.03 -8.63
N CYS A 90 22.21 8.78 -7.85
CA CYS A 90 20.85 8.57 -8.34
C CYS A 90 20.05 9.87 -8.28
N ASN A 91 19.36 10.21 -9.38
CA ASN A 91 18.40 11.32 -9.40
C ASN A 91 17.11 10.88 -8.67
N ALA A 92 16.97 11.29 -7.41
CA ALA A 92 15.86 10.90 -6.56
C ALA A 92 14.88 12.06 -6.31
N ILE A 93 13.59 11.80 -6.49
CA ILE A 93 12.50 12.71 -6.13
C ILE A 93 11.75 12.15 -4.93
N PHE A 94 11.71 12.92 -3.84
CA PHE A 94 10.85 12.63 -2.68
C PHE A 94 9.50 13.33 -2.87
N ILE A 95 8.42 12.55 -2.87
CA ILE A 95 7.06 13.07 -3.04
C ILE A 95 6.62 13.82 -1.79
N SER A 96 6.04 15.00 -2.00
CA SER A 96 5.43 15.83 -0.96
C SER A 96 4.20 16.55 -1.53
N SER A 97 3.47 17.28 -0.69
CA SER A 97 2.34 18.11 -1.13
C SER A 97 2.71 19.21 -2.14
N ALA A 98 4.00 19.53 -2.29
CA ALA A 98 4.50 20.47 -3.30
C ALA A 98 4.79 19.81 -4.66
N SER A 99 4.76 18.48 -4.75
CA SER A 99 4.97 17.74 -5.99
C SER A 99 3.77 17.92 -6.93
N LYS A 100 4.02 17.90 -8.24
CA LYS A 100 2.96 17.83 -9.26
C LYS A 100 2.27 16.47 -9.19
N THR A 101 0.93 16.44 -9.12
CA THR A 101 0.13 15.22 -8.85
C THR A 101 -1.15 15.11 -9.67
N ASP A 102 -1.41 16.04 -10.60
CA ASP A 102 -2.65 16.15 -11.39
C ASP A 102 -3.96 16.34 -10.57
N ILE A 103 -3.86 16.55 -9.26
CA ILE A 103 -5.01 16.74 -8.36
C ILE A 103 -4.88 18.01 -7.51
N ASN A 104 -6.02 18.53 -7.05
CA ASN A 104 -6.10 19.61 -6.07
C ASN A 104 -6.25 19.02 -4.67
N ILE A 105 -5.37 19.40 -3.74
CA ILE A 105 -5.41 18.92 -2.35
C ILE A 105 -6.34 19.82 -1.53
N LEU A 106 -7.60 19.43 -1.36
CA LEU A 106 -8.62 20.20 -0.62
C LEU A 106 -8.83 19.66 0.79
N VAL A 107 -7.75 19.59 1.57
CA VAL A 107 -7.79 19.27 3.00
C VAL A 107 -7.15 20.39 3.82
N GLU A 108 -7.49 20.45 5.10
CA GLU A 108 -6.78 21.30 6.04
C GLU A 108 -5.33 20.82 6.18
N ASN A 109 -4.37 21.74 6.13
CA ASN A 109 -2.93 21.46 6.25
C ASN A 109 -2.41 20.41 5.24
N PRO A 110 -2.40 20.72 3.92
CA PRO A 110 -1.95 19.80 2.87
C PRO A 110 -0.56 19.19 3.10
N GLU A 111 0.33 19.90 3.79
CA GLU A 111 1.68 19.46 4.15
C GLU A 111 1.72 18.30 5.14
N LYS A 112 0.62 18.01 5.83
CA LYS A 112 0.48 16.86 6.75
C LYS A 112 -0.13 15.63 6.09
N LEU A 113 -0.52 15.72 4.81
CA LEU A 113 -1.03 14.59 4.08
C LEU A 113 0.09 13.56 3.86
N GLY A 114 -0.21 12.29 4.11
CA GLY A 114 0.71 11.18 3.81
C GLY A 114 1.08 11.18 2.32
N SER A 115 2.37 11.01 2.03
CA SER A 115 2.86 11.00 0.64
C SER A 115 2.33 9.79 -0.13
N ASP A 116 2.13 8.65 0.53
CA ASP A 116 1.45 7.46 0.02
C ASP A 116 0.02 7.76 -0.47
N ARG A 117 -0.77 8.47 0.33
CA ARG A 117 -2.14 8.90 -0.03
C ARG A 117 -2.14 9.85 -1.22
N LEU A 118 -1.15 10.74 -1.29
CA LEU A 118 -1.00 11.66 -2.42
C LEU A 118 -0.64 10.91 -3.71
N VAL A 119 0.28 9.93 -3.64
CA VAL A 119 0.64 9.05 -4.75
C VAL A 119 -0.57 8.28 -5.25
N ASN A 120 -1.24 7.58 -4.34
CA ASN A 120 -2.41 6.76 -4.64
C ASN A 120 -3.50 7.59 -5.31
N ALA A 121 -3.71 8.81 -4.82
CA ALA A 121 -4.73 9.70 -5.33
C ALA A 121 -4.39 10.31 -6.69
N GLY A 122 -3.18 10.83 -6.86
CA GLY A 122 -2.74 11.38 -8.14
C GLY A 122 -2.79 10.34 -9.25
N TYR A 123 -2.33 9.12 -8.96
CA TYR A 123 -2.37 8.01 -9.93
C TYR A 123 -3.81 7.60 -10.28
N ALA A 124 -4.70 7.50 -9.29
CA ALA A 124 -6.11 7.21 -9.54
C ALA A 124 -6.79 8.22 -10.46
N TYR A 125 -6.58 9.51 -10.21
CA TYR A 125 -7.18 10.54 -11.04
C TYR A 125 -6.58 10.60 -12.45
N HIS A 126 -5.28 10.33 -12.56
CA HIS A 126 -4.61 10.25 -13.86
C HIS A 126 -5.24 9.19 -14.77
N LEU A 127 -5.45 7.99 -14.23
CA LEU A 127 -6.06 6.88 -14.97
C LEU A 127 -7.56 7.09 -15.22
N HIS A 128 -8.23 7.71 -14.26
CA HIS A 128 -9.68 7.80 -14.24
C HIS A 128 -10.10 9.19 -13.80
N LYS A 129 -10.63 9.98 -14.74
CA LYS A 129 -11.09 11.35 -14.47
C LYS A 129 -12.55 11.36 -13.97
N GLU A 130 -12.81 10.63 -12.90
CA GLU A 130 -14.14 10.45 -12.32
C GLU A 130 -14.09 10.34 -10.78
N PHE A 131 -15.27 10.38 -10.14
CA PHE A 131 -15.39 10.21 -8.69
C PHE A 131 -14.93 8.81 -8.26
N GLN A 132 -13.99 8.77 -7.33
CA GLN A 132 -13.32 7.54 -6.89
C GLN A 132 -13.15 7.49 -5.39
N ILE A 133 -13.17 6.27 -4.87
CA ILE A 133 -12.78 5.94 -3.50
C ILE A 133 -11.54 5.06 -3.58
N ILE A 134 -10.52 5.36 -2.79
CA ILE A 134 -9.30 4.54 -2.71
C ILE A 134 -9.21 3.97 -1.30
N VAL A 135 -9.12 2.65 -1.20
CA VAL A 135 -9.00 1.92 0.05
C VAL A 135 -7.60 1.31 0.11
N ASP A 136 -6.74 1.84 0.98
CA ASP A 136 -5.40 1.28 1.22
C ASP A 136 -5.41 0.46 2.52
N ILE A 137 -5.06 -0.82 2.42
CA ILE A 137 -5.08 -1.78 3.53
C ILE A 137 -3.64 -2.11 3.94
N GLY A 138 -3.02 -1.17 4.65
CA GLY A 138 -1.66 -1.27 5.18
C GLY A 138 -1.59 -1.37 6.70
N THR A 139 -0.54 -0.79 7.29
CA THR A 139 -0.40 -0.63 8.75
C THR A 139 -1.58 0.15 9.34
N ALA A 140 -2.02 1.18 8.62
CA ALA A 140 -3.33 1.80 8.76
C ALA A 140 -4.20 1.39 7.57
N LEU A 141 -5.51 1.36 7.79
CA LEU A 141 -6.51 1.34 6.73
C LEU A 141 -6.89 2.79 6.43
N THR A 142 -6.77 3.21 5.17
CA THR A 142 -7.25 4.53 4.73
C THR A 142 -8.35 4.39 3.70
N ILE A 143 -9.26 5.36 3.68
CA ILE A 143 -10.30 5.49 2.65
C ILE A 143 -10.27 6.92 2.15
N ASP A 144 -9.80 7.14 0.93
CA ASP A 144 -9.58 8.45 0.34
C ASP A 144 -10.59 8.75 -0.76
N ILE A 145 -10.97 10.02 -0.88
CA ILE A 145 -12.02 10.46 -1.80
C ILE A 145 -11.42 11.46 -2.79
N ILE A 146 -11.65 11.19 -4.08
CA ILE A 146 -11.35 12.13 -5.17
C ILE A 146 -12.64 12.35 -5.94
N ASP A 147 -12.99 13.62 -6.15
CA ASP A 147 -14.15 13.96 -6.98
C ASP A 147 -13.82 14.01 -8.48
N GLU A 148 -14.86 14.12 -9.31
CA GLU A 148 -14.75 14.19 -10.76
C GLU A 148 -13.91 15.35 -11.31
N ASN A 149 -13.60 16.36 -10.48
CA ASN A 149 -12.79 17.52 -10.87
C ASN A 149 -11.32 17.36 -10.43
N GLY A 150 -10.94 16.19 -9.89
CA GLY A 150 -9.61 15.93 -9.39
C GLY A 150 -9.34 16.58 -8.04
N ASN A 151 -10.37 16.87 -7.25
CA ASN A 151 -10.18 17.37 -5.91
C ASN A 151 -10.07 16.20 -4.92
N PHE A 152 -8.93 16.09 -4.25
CA PHE A 152 -8.76 15.23 -3.10
C PHE A 152 -9.50 15.83 -1.90
N LYS A 153 -10.56 15.16 -1.45
CA LYS A 153 -11.48 15.66 -0.41
C LYS A 153 -11.08 15.22 1.01
N GLY A 154 -9.99 14.49 1.15
CA GLY A 154 -9.63 13.81 2.39
C GLY A 154 -10.26 12.42 2.47
N GLY A 155 -10.52 11.96 3.69
CA GLY A 155 -10.93 10.58 3.90
C GLY A 155 -10.92 10.12 5.35
N VAL A 156 -10.86 8.81 5.53
CA VAL A 156 -10.87 8.11 6.82
C VAL A 156 -9.52 7.46 7.05
N ILE A 157 -9.07 7.42 8.32
CA ILE A 157 -7.93 6.63 8.77
C ILE A 157 -8.40 5.76 9.92
N PHE A 158 -8.12 4.46 9.85
CA PHE A 158 -8.45 3.47 10.86
C PHE A 158 -7.24 2.54 11.10
N PRO A 159 -7.09 1.89 12.26
CA PRO A 159 -6.04 0.90 12.45
C PRO A 159 -6.18 -0.25 11.44
N GLY A 160 -5.07 -0.63 10.79
CA GLY A 160 -5.05 -1.80 9.90
C GLY A 160 -5.25 -3.11 10.66
N ILE A 161 -5.62 -4.16 9.94
CA ILE A 161 -5.99 -5.46 10.55
C ILE A 161 -4.84 -6.10 11.35
N LYS A 162 -3.58 -6.00 10.86
CA LYS A 162 -2.37 -6.44 11.58
C LYS A 162 -2.18 -5.65 12.87
N THR A 163 -2.37 -4.33 12.81
CA THR A 163 -2.29 -3.44 13.97
C THR A 163 -3.36 -3.78 15.01
N LEU A 164 -4.60 -4.04 14.60
CA LEU A 164 -5.67 -4.47 15.50
C LEU A 164 -5.36 -5.80 16.18
N ALA A 165 -4.79 -6.77 15.46
CA ALA A 165 -4.38 -8.06 16.03
C ALA A 165 -3.33 -7.89 17.12
N VAL A 166 -2.30 -7.08 16.87
CA VAL A 166 -1.27 -6.74 17.86
C VAL A 166 -1.88 -6.03 19.05
N CYS A 167 -2.76 -5.04 18.82
CA CYS A 167 -3.45 -4.33 19.90
C CYS A 167 -4.27 -5.26 20.80
N LEU A 168 -5.00 -6.23 20.25
CA LEU A 168 -5.75 -7.20 21.05
C LEU A 168 -4.84 -8.04 21.93
N ASN A 169 -3.71 -8.49 21.40
CA ASN A 169 -2.74 -9.27 22.17
C ASN A 169 -2.05 -8.42 23.26
N GLU A 170 -1.58 -7.22 22.94
CA GLU A 170 -0.82 -6.38 23.88
C GLU A 170 -1.69 -5.70 24.94
N LYS A 171 -2.96 -5.40 24.62
CA LYS A 171 -3.87 -4.65 25.51
C LYS A 171 -4.83 -5.54 26.30
N THR A 172 -4.67 -6.86 26.24
CA THR A 172 -5.45 -7.80 27.04
C THR A 172 -4.55 -8.84 27.70
N ALA A 173 -4.99 -9.40 28.83
CA ALA A 173 -4.15 -10.30 29.61
C ALA A 173 -4.03 -11.72 29.04
N ALA A 174 -4.97 -12.15 28.19
CA ALA A 174 -5.12 -13.56 27.82
C ALA A 174 -5.43 -13.81 26.34
N LEU A 175 -5.62 -12.78 25.50
CA LEU A 175 -5.87 -13.02 24.08
C LEU A 175 -4.55 -13.35 23.37
N PRO A 176 -4.49 -14.46 22.61
CA PRO A 176 -3.29 -14.80 21.86
C PRO A 176 -3.09 -13.85 20.70
N LEU A 177 -1.83 -13.66 20.29
CA LEU A 177 -1.54 -13.10 18.97
C LEU A 177 -2.02 -14.11 17.93
N VAL A 178 -2.98 -13.70 17.11
CA VAL A 178 -3.48 -14.55 16.02
C VAL A 178 -2.64 -14.34 14.78
N ASP A 179 -2.28 -15.44 14.14
CA ASP A 179 -1.67 -15.39 12.83
C ASP A 179 -2.75 -15.02 11.79
N LEU A 180 -2.52 -13.90 11.11
CA LEU A 180 -3.38 -13.47 10.01
C LEU A 180 -3.04 -14.20 8.73
N ASP A 181 -1.88 -14.86 8.61
CA ASP A 181 -1.53 -15.64 7.42
C ASP A 181 -2.49 -16.83 7.26
N ALA A 182 -3.04 -17.36 8.35
CA ALA A 182 -4.15 -18.33 8.34
C ALA A 182 -5.49 -17.74 7.83
N ILE A 183 -5.63 -16.41 7.81
CA ILE A 183 -6.75 -15.67 7.18
C ILE A 183 -6.49 -15.42 5.69
N ILE A 184 -5.21 -15.38 5.30
CA ILE A 184 -4.70 -14.83 4.04
C ILE A 184 -4.37 -15.94 3.03
N TYR A 185 -3.80 -17.05 3.47
CA TYR A 185 -3.31 -18.13 2.61
C TYR A 185 -4.17 -19.40 2.76
N ASN A 186 -4.95 -19.69 1.71
CA ASN A 186 -5.16 -21.10 1.32
C ASN A 186 -3.81 -21.57 0.76
N SER A 187 -3.02 -22.27 1.56
CA SER A 187 -1.74 -22.83 1.11
C SER A 187 -1.99 -23.90 0.06
N ASP A 188 -1.87 -23.53 -1.22
CA ASP A 188 -1.66 -24.49 -2.32
C ASP A 188 -0.50 -24.11 -3.26
N ASN A 189 0.21 -22.99 -3.04
CA ASN A 189 1.21 -22.54 -4.02
C ASN A 189 2.66 -22.32 -3.55
N ASP A 190 3.04 -22.66 -2.32
CA ASP A 190 4.47 -22.73 -1.94
C ASP A 190 4.83 -24.11 -1.37
N LYS A 191 5.29 -24.97 -2.28
CA LYS A 191 6.00 -26.21 -1.94
C LYS A 191 7.32 -25.84 -1.28
N ASN A 192 7.36 -25.73 0.06
CA ASN A 192 8.50 -26.09 0.92
C ASN A 192 8.37 -25.70 2.41
N ILE A 193 7.17 -25.62 3.00
CA ILE A 193 7.02 -25.62 4.47
C ILE A 193 5.92 -26.60 4.90
N ILE A 194 6.25 -27.41 5.90
CA ILE A 194 5.60 -28.64 6.34
C ILE A 194 4.36 -28.31 7.19
N THR A 195 3.17 -28.30 6.58
CA THR A 195 1.97 -29.06 6.97
C THR A 195 0.78 -28.58 6.13
N PRO A 196 -0.03 -29.48 5.53
CA PRO A 196 -1.20 -29.05 4.77
C PRO A 196 -2.24 -28.47 5.73
N ILE A 197 -2.42 -27.16 5.71
CA ILE A 197 -3.64 -26.54 6.23
C ILE A 197 -4.72 -26.91 5.21
N PRO A 198 -5.81 -27.59 5.61
CA PRO A 198 -6.83 -28.02 4.66
C PRO A 198 -7.34 -26.84 3.86
N SER A 199 -7.31 -26.99 2.54
CA SER A 199 -8.04 -26.15 1.59
C SER A 199 -9.44 -25.87 2.15
N ALA A 200 -9.78 -24.59 2.34
CA ALA A 200 -11.05 -24.11 2.87
C ALA A 200 -11.29 -24.22 4.40
N THR A 201 -10.36 -23.72 5.22
CA THR A 201 -10.77 -23.24 6.55
C THR A 201 -11.42 -21.86 6.42
N THR A 202 -12.68 -21.82 5.98
CA THR A 202 -13.47 -20.58 5.97
C THR A 202 -13.60 -20.08 7.41
N ILE A 203 -13.13 -18.86 7.67
CA ILE A 203 -13.31 -18.23 8.99
C ILE A 203 -14.81 -18.00 9.18
N PRO A 204 -15.44 -18.59 10.22
CA PRO A 204 -16.87 -18.42 10.43
C PRO A 204 -17.16 -17.00 10.92
N LEU A 205 -18.32 -16.43 10.55
CA LEU A 205 -18.77 -15.14 11.07
C LEU A 205 -18.87 -15.14 12.60
N ILE A 206 -19.25 -16.25 13.22
CA ILE A 206 -19.25 -16.42 14.68
C ILE A 206 -18.25 -17.51 15.04
N GLY A 207 -17.14 -17.11 15.67
CA GLY A 207 -16.12 -18.03 16.16
C GLY A 207 -16.61 -18.87 17.32
N ASN A 208 -16.21 -20.14 17.36
CA ASN A 208 -16.52 -21.07 18.46
C ASN A 208 -15.33 -21.31 19.41
N ASN A 209 -14.25 -20.55 19.26
CA ASN A 209 -13.12 -20.50 20.17
C ASN A 209 -12.45 -19.11 20.07
N THR A 210 -11.59 -18.77 21.03
CA THR A 210 -10.95 -17.45 21.11
C THR A 210 -10.24 -17.04 19.82
N VAL A 211 -9.44 -17.93 19.23
CA VAL A 211 -8.69 -17.65 18.00
C VAL A 211 -9.64 -17.33 16.85
N LYS A 212 -10.64 -18.18 16.60
CA LYS A 212 -11.64 -17.98 15.54
C LYS A 212 -12.49 -16.73 15.78
N SER A 213 -12.81 -16.42 17.03
CA SER A 213 -13.56 -15.21 17.38
C SER A 213 -12.77 -13.94 17.09
N ILE A 214 -11.47 -13.92 17.41
CA ILE A 214 -10.58 -12.81 17.05
C ILE A 214 -10.44 -12.72 15.53
N GLN A 215 -10.11 -13.82 14.85
CA GLN A 215 -9.96 -13.86 13.39
C GLN A 215 -11.23 -13.38 12.67
N SER A 216 -12.40 -13.83 13.12
CA SER A 216 -13.68 -13.36 12.60
C SER A 216 -13.89 -11.87 12.82
N GLY A 217 -13.72 -11.39 14.05
CA GLY A 217 -13.90 -9.98 14.40
C GLY A 217 -12.97 -9.06 13.61
N LEU A 218 -11.72 -9.47 13.40
CA LEU A 218 -10.76 -8.74 12.59
C LEU A 218 -11.15 -8.74 11.10
N LEU A 219 -11.43 -9.90 10.51
CA LEU A 219 -11.75 -10.00 9.09
C LEU A 219 -13.08 -9.33 8.75
N TYR A 220 -14.18 -9.79 9.35
CA TYR A 220 -15.52 -9.30 9.05
C TYR A 220 -15.72 -7.88 9.59
N GLY A 221 -15.10 -7.53 10.71
CA GLY A 221 -15.11 -6.15 11.21
C GLY A 221 -14.48 -5.19 10.21
N THR A 222 -13.32 -5.53 9.61
CA THR A 222 -12.71 -4.72 8.55
C THR A 222 -13.58 -4.65 7.29
N ILE A 223 -14.18 -5.77 6.87
CA ILE A 223 -15.09 -5.78 5.70
C ILE A 223 -16.30 -4.86 5.95
N PHE A 224 -16.98 -5.02 7.08
CA PHE A 224 -18.16 -4.21 7.39
C PHE A 224 -17.82 -2.73 7.60
N LEU A 225 -16.64 -2.42 8.15
CA LEU A 225 -16.13 -1.07 8.26
C LEU A 225 -16.00 -0.43 6.86
N ILE A 226 -15.33 -1.12 5.93
CA ILE A 226 -15.12 -0.62 4.56
C ILE A 226 -16.45 -0.47 3.82
N GLU A 227 -17.30 -1.50 3.84
CA GLU A 227 -18.62 -1.48 3.19
C GLU A 227 -19.50 -0.36 3.75
N GLY A 228 -19.49 -0.16 5.07
CA GLY A 228 -20.22 0.89 5.75
C GLY A 228 -19.75 2.28 5.30
N PHE A 229 -18.44 2.55 5.32
CA PHE A 229 -17.92 3.83 4.86
C PHE A 229 -18.21 4.08 3.39
N ILE A 230 -17.99 3.11 2.51
CA ILE A 230 -18.26 3.29 1.07
C ILE A 230 -19.74 3.60 0.85
N LYS A 231 -20.65 2.89 1.52
CA LYS A 231 -22.08 3.15 1.43
C LYS A 231 -22.44 4.56 1.88
N GLU A 232 -21.93 5.00 3.03
CA GLU A 232 -22.24 6.35 3.54
C GLU A 232 -21.61 7.44 2.68
N ILE A 233 -20.40 7.23 2.13
CA ILE A 233 -19.78 8.14 1.16
C ILE A 233 -20.62 8.23 -0.12
N GLN A 234 -21.11 7.10 -0.64
CA GLN A 234 -22.01 7.06 -1.78
C GLN A 234 -23.27 7.88 -1.54
N VAL A 235 -23.89 7.76 -0.36
CA VAL A 235 -25.05 8.57 0.02
C VAL A 235 -24.69 10.05 0.12
N GLN A 236 -23.62 10.39 0.83
CA GLN A 236 -23.18 11.77 1.06
C GLN A 236 -22.86 12.52 -0.24
N TYR A 237 -22.22 11.86 -1.20
CA TYR A 237 -21.85 12.45 -2.49
C TYR A 237 -22.88 12.20 -3.61
N ASN A 238 -24.07 11.67 -3.26
CA ASN A 238 -25.15 11.35 -4.20
C ASN A 238 -24.66 10.49 -5.39
N LYS A 239 -23.82 9.49 -5.11
CA LYS A 239 -23.30 8.53 -6.09
C LYS A 239 -24.03 7.20 -5.89
N LYS A 240 -24.75 6.73 -6.90
CA LYS A 240 -25.43 5.41 -6.86
C LYS A 240 -24.44 4.25 -6.85
N GLU A 241 -23.37 4.42 -7.62
CA GLU A 241 -22.23 3.53 -7.74
C GLU A 241 -20.98 4.41 -7.89
N CYS A 242 -19.84 3.91 -7.43
CA CYS A 242 -18.55 4.57 -7.66
C CYS A 242 -17.48 3.54 -7.94
N LYS A 243 -16.40 3.99 -8.57
CA LYS A 243 -15.18 3.20 -8.71
C LYS A 243 -14.46 3.17 -7.37
N VAL A 244 -14.11 1.97 -6.93
CA VAL A 244 -13.37 1.75 -5.69
C VAL A 244 -12.10 0.99 -5.99
N ILE A 245 -10.98 1.61 -5.69
CA ILE A 245 -9.64 1.05 -5.86
C ILE A 245 -9.20 0.47 -4.51
N PHE A 246 -8.77 -0.78 -4.49
CA PHE A 246 -8.22 -1.46 -3.32
C PHE A 246 -6.72 -1.70 -3.53
N THR A 247 -5.91 -1.19 -2.61
CA THR A 247 -4.46 -1.37 -2.57
C THR A 247 -3.99 -1.73 -1.16
N GLY A 248 -2.70 -1.94 -0.99
CA GLY A 248 -2.08 -2.41 0.24
C GLY A 248 -2.02 -3.94 0.31
N GLY A 249 -1.21 -4.47 1.23
CA GLY A 249 -0.80 -5.88 1.22
C GLY A 249 -1.93 -6.90 1.43
N LEU A 250 -3.13 -6.46 1.80
CA LEU A 250 -4.31 -7.33 2.01
C LEU A 250 -5.50 -6.96 1.11
N SER A 251 -5.30 -6.08 0.12
CA SER A 251 -6.34 -5.65 -0.82
C SER A 251 -7.04 -6.83 -1.49
N ASN A 252 -6.28 -7.75 -2.06
CA ASN A 252 -6.78 -8.92 -2.80
C ASN A 252 -7.80 -9.74 -1.99
N ILE A 253 -7.54 -9.96 -0.70
CA ILE A 253 -8.37 -10.81 0.15
C ILE A 253 -9.61 -10.07 0.65
N ILE A 254 -9.44 -8.82 1.08
CA ILE A 254 -10.54 -8.04 1.62
C ILE A 254 -11.50 -7.61 0.51
N ALA A 255 -10.96 -7.11 -0.62
CA ALA A 255 -11.76 -6.62 -1.74
C ALA A 255 -12.63 -7.71 -2.37
N ASP A 256 -12.16 -8.95 -2.46
CA ASP A 256 -12.94 -10.09 -2.95
C ASP A 256 -14.20 -10.32 -2.08
N LYS A 257 -14.05 -10.21 -0.76
CA LYS A 257 -15.13 -10.44 0.21
C LYS A 257 -16.09 -9.25 0.36
N CYS A 258 -15.63 -8.03 0.05
CA CYS A 258 -16.45 -6.82 0.09
C CYS A 258 -17.55 -6.83 -0.97
N LYS A 259 -18.79 -6.64 -0.52
CA LYS A 259 -20.01 -6.49 -1.31
C LYS A 259 -20.38 -5.02 -1.43
N ILE A 260 -19.73 -4.34 -2.37
CA ILE A 260 -20.00 -2.94 -2.68
C ILE A 260 -20.60 -2.78 -4.07
N LYS A 261 -21.34 -1.69 -4.28
CA LYS A 261 -21.87 -1.31 -5.59
C LYS A 261 -20.85 -0.47 -6.36
N GLY A 262 -20.67 -0.80 -7.64
CA GLY A 262 -19.73 -0.14 -8.54
C GLY A 262 -18.54 -1.01 -8.93
N LEU A 263 -17.59 -0.42 -9.64
CA LEU A 263 -16.41 -1.12 -10.17
C LEU A 263 -15.33 -1.26 -9.07
N LYS A 264 -14.89 -2.49 -8.82
CA LYS A 264 -13.73 -2.80 -7.98
C LYS A 264 -12.47 -2.90 -8.85
N ILE A 265 -11.47 -2.09 -8.54
CA ILE A 265 -10.10 -2.26 -9.04
C ILE A 265 -9.27 -2.75 -7.87
N ILE A 266 -8.47 -3.79 -8.07
CA ILE A 266 -7.64 -4.37 -7.02
C ILE A 266 -6.22 -4.44 -7.57
N ASP A 267 -5.31 -3.76 -6.89
CA ASP A 267 -3.91 -3.66 -7.29
C ASP A 267 -3.07 -3.37 -6.04
N ASP A 268 -2.28 -4.35 -5.59
CA ASP A 268 -1.40 -4.20 -4.42
C ASP A 268 -0.07 -3.49 -4.74
N LEU A 269 0.18 -3.15 -6.01
CA LEU A 269 1.31 -2.38 -6.50
C LEU A 269 0.92 -0.94 -6.90
N TRP A 270 -0.31 -0.51 -6.61
CA TRP A 270 -0.84 0.81 -6.98
C TRP A 270 0.10 1.97 -6.64
N THR A 271 0.62 2.00 -5.41
CA THR A 271 1.54 3.05 -4.95
C THR A 271 2.87 3.01 -5.70
N ILE A 272 3.36 1.81 -6.01
CA ILE A 272 4.62 1.60 -6.74
C ILE A 272 4.51 2.07 -8.20
N LYS A 273 3.36 1.85 -8.84
CA LYS A 273 3.05 2.38 -10.17
C LYS A 273 2.86 3.90 -10.15
N GLY A 274 2.11 4.39 -9.16
CA GLY A 274 1.89 5.82 -8.97
C GLY A 274 3.18 6.62 -8.78
N LEU A 275 4.19 6.04 -8.11
CA LEU A 275 5.51 6.66 -7.97
C LEU A 275 6.24 6.81 -9.31
N LYS A 276 6.14 5.84 -10.23
CA LYS A 276 6.70 5.99 -11.59
C LYS A 276 6.00 7.10 -12.35
N PHE A 277 4.67 7.14 -12.28
CA PHE A 277 3.86 8.20 -12.88
C PHE A 277 4.26 9.58 -12.35
N LEU A 278 4.31 9.76 -11.03
CA LEU A 278 4.67 11.04 -10.43
C LEU A 278 6.11 11.45 -10.72
N TYR A 279 7.05 10.51 -10.80
CA TYR A 279 8.41 10.81 -11.23
C TYR A 279 8.42 11.46 -12.61
N HIS A 280 7.68 10.87 -13.56
CA HIS A 280 7.57 11.39 -14.91
C HIS A 280 6.96 12.79 -14.92
N LEU A 281 5.84 12.98 -14.21
CA LEU A 281 5.14 14.27 -14.14
C LEU A 281 6.01 15.40 -13.55
N ASN A 282 6.97 15.06 -12.69
CA ASN A 282 7.86 16.02 -12.04
C ASN A 282 9.21 16.21 -12.77
N THR A 283 9.50 15.43 -13.81
CA THR A 283 10.78 15.47 -14.54
C THR A 283 10.64 15.88 -16.00
N PHE A 284 9.55 15.49 -16.66
CA PHE A 284 9.25 15.76 -18.07
C PHE A 284 8.05 16.70 -18.20
#